data_AF-A0A968ZTS5-F1
#
_entry.id   AF-A0A968ZTS5-F1
#
_cell.length_a   1.000
_cell.length_b   1.000
_cell.length_c   1.000
_cell.angle_alpha   90.00
_cell.angle_beta   90.00
_cell.angle_gamma   90.00
#
_symmetry.space_group_name_H-M   'P 1'
#
loop_
_entity.id
_entity.type
_entity.pdbx_description
1 polymer ?
#
loop_
_entity_poly.entity_id
_entity_poly.type
_entity_poly.pdbx_seq_one_letter_code
_entity_poly.pdbx_strand_id
1 'polypeptide(L)'
;REGHGFYPLHLLFDELAGELEGYVDRVAERVTALAGTAMGTARMAAQESILPEYPFEAVEGTAHVEALAVRFALYGKHLREAIDHTDELNDQDTNDLYVEISRTVDKRLWFLEAHLMGKSDAQ
;
A
#
# COMPACT_ATOMS: atom_id res chain seq x y z
N ARG A 1 -6.56 -3.48 21.91
CA ARG A 1 -7.39 -2.46 22.57
C ARG A 1 -8.69 -2.42 21.79
N GLU A 2 -9.81 -2.71 22.46
CA GLU A 2 -11.12 -2.88 21.82
C GLU A 2 -11.84 -1.53 21.78
N GLY A 3 -12.26 -1.10 20.59
CA GLY A 3 -13.04 0.11 20.34
C GLY A 3 -14.18 -0.18 19.37
N HIS A 4 -15.12 0.75 19.25
CA HIS A 4 -16.26 0.60 18.34
C HIS A 4 -15.75 0.42 16.89
N GLY A 5 -16.21 -0.63 16.20
CA GLY A 5 -15.75 -0.94 14.83
C GLY A 5 -14.41 -1.69 14.74
N PHE A 6 -13.85 -2.19 15.85
CA PHE A 6 -12.60 -2.97 15.85
C PHE A 6 -12.63 -4.15 14.87
N TYR A 7 -13.64 -5.01 14.94
CA TYR A 7 -13.67 -6.23 14.13
C TYR A 7 -13.75 -5.96 12.62
N PRO A 8 -14.64 -5.08 12.12
CA PRO A 8 -14.61 -4.67 10.71
C PRO A 8 -13.27 -4.08 10.26
N LEU A 9 -12.66 -3.21 11.06
CA LEU A 9 -11.36 -2.62 10.72
C LEU A 9 -10.23 -3.65 10.75
N HIS A 10 -10.24 -4.58 11.70
CA HIS A 10 -9.28 -5.67 11.77
C HIS A 10 -9.33 -6.53 10.50
N LEU A 11 -10.53 -6.95 10.08
CA LEU A 11 -10.69 -7.72 8.84
C LEU A 11 -10.25 -6.92 7.60
N LEU A 12 -10.57 -5.63 7.55
CA LEU A 12 -10.10 -4.76 6.47
C LEU A 12 -8.56 -4.71 6.44
N PHE A 13 -7.91 -4.48 7.59
CA PHE A 13 -6.45 -4.39 7.64
C PHE A 13 -5.76 -5.71 7.31
N ASP A 14 -6.33 -6.84 7.71
CA ASP A 14 -5.85 -8.17 7.32
C ASP A 14 -5.97 -8.38 5.79
N GLU A 15 -7.08 -7.96 5.19
CA GLU A 15 -7.27 -8.02 3.74
C GLU A 15 -6.24 -7.17 3.00
N LEU A 16 -6.01 -5.93 3.46
CA LEU A 16 -4.99 -5.04 2.90
C LEU A 16 -3.58 -5.63 3.02
N ALA A 17 -3.24 -6.18 4.19
CA ALA A 17 -1.93 -6.79 4.42
C ALA A 17 -1.70 -7.99 3.51
N GLY A 18 -2.69 -8.89 3.38
CA GLY A 18 -2.60 -10.06 2.51
C GLY A 18 -2.42 -9.72 1.03
N GLU A 19 -3.10 -8.67 0.53
CA GLU A 19 -2.89 -8.19 -0.84
C GLU A 19 -1.46 -7.64 -1.03
N LEU A 20 -0.97 -6.83 -0.09
CA LEU A 20 0.38 -6.27 -0.15
C LEU A 20 1.46 -7.35 -0.07
N GLU A 21 1.28 -8.37 0.77
CA GLU A 21 2.20 -9.53 0.84
C GLU A 21 2.32 -10.25 -0.51
N GLY A 22 1.20 -10.46 -1.20
CA GLY A 22 1.21 -11.02 -2.55
C GLY A 22 1.97 -10.15 -3.57
N TYR A 23 1.91 -8.82 -3.42
CA TYR A 23 2.66 -7.91 -4.28
C TYR A 23 4.16 -7.88 -3.98
N VAL A 24 4.54 -7.98 -2.70
CA VAL A 24 5.95 -8.09 -2.29
C VAL A 24 6.61 -9.27 -2.97
N ASP A 25 5.96 -10.43 -2.97
CA ASP A 25 6.46 -11.65 -3.61
C ASP A 25 6.60 -11.47 -5.13
N ARG A 26 5.54 -11.05 -5.81
CA ARG A 26 5.55 -10.84 -7.27
C ARG A 26 6.62 -9.85 -7.73
N VAL A 27 6.82 -8.75 -6.99
CA VAL A 27 7.86 -7.76 -7.31
C VAL A 27 9.25 -8.34 -7.06
N ALA A 28 9.46 -9.08 -5.96
CA ALA A 28 10.73 -9.74 -5.69
C ALA A 28 11.07 -10.78 -6.75
N GLU A 29 10.10 -11.62 -7.15
CA GLU A 29 10.25 -12.58 -8.23
C GLU A 29 10.61 -11.88 -9.55
N ARG A 30 9.91 -10.78 -9.91
CA ARG A 30 10.23 -10.00 -11.12
C ARG A 30 11.66 -9.45 -11.11
N VAL A 31 12.12 -8.93 -9.96
CA VAL A 31 13.52 -8.49 -9.79
C VAL A 31 14.49 -9.64 -10.08
N THR A 32 14.24 -10.83 -9.55
CA THR A 32 15.12 -12.00 -9.80
C THR A 32 15.04 -12.51 -11.24
N ALA A 33 13.86 -12.43 -11.88
CA ALA A 33 13.66 -12.81 -13.28
C ALA A 33 14.45 -11.89 -14.24
N LEU A 34 14.65 -10.63 -13.85
CA LEU A 34 15.53 -9.66 -14.53
C LEU A 34 17.01 -9.79 -14.11
N ALA A 35 17.39 -10.90 -13.48
CA ALA A 35 18.73 -11.17 -12.94
C ALA A 35 19.21 -10.17 -11.86
N GLY A 36 18.29 -9.46 -11.22
CA GLY A 36 18.55 -8.60 -10.07
C GLY A 36 18.58 -9.37 -8.75
N THR A 37 18.90 -8.67 -7.66
CA THR A 37 18.84 -9.21 -6.29
C THR A 37 17.76 -8.47 -5.51
N ALA A 38 16.72 -9.18 -5.09
CA ALA A 38 15.69 -8.61 -4.22
C ALA A 38 16.22 -8.41 -2.79
N MET A 39 16.15 -7.18 -2.29
CA MET A 39 16.54 -6.86 -0.91
C MET A 39 15.40 -7.22 0.05
N GLY A 40 15.62 -8.19 0.94
CA GLY A 40 14.53 -8.80 1.72
C GLY A 40 14.56 -8.59 3.23
N THR A 41 15.55 -7.87 3.78
CA THR A 41 15.59 -7.68 5.25
C THR A 41 14.73 -6.50 5.69
N ALA A 42 14.13 -6.59 6.88
CA ALA A 42 13.31 -5.50 7.43
C ALA A 42 14.06 -4.15 7.51
N ARG A 43 15.37 -4.17 7.81
CA ARG A 43 16.19 -2.94 7.84
C ARG A 43 16.38 -2.32 6.45
N MET A 44 16.59 -3.15 5.42
CA MET A 44 16.68 -2.67 4.03
C MET A 44 15.34 -2.08 3.59
N ALA A 45 14.24 -2.78 3.85
CA ALA A 45 12.91 -2.30 3.50
C ALA A 45 12.58 -0.97 4.18
N ALA A 46 12.90 -0.81 5.47
CA ALA A 46 12.68 0.44 6.19
C ALA A 46 13.57 1.59 5.67
N GLN A 47 14.84 1.31 5.37
CA GLN A 47 15.78 2.32 4.88
C GLN A 47 15.43 2.85 3.48
N GLU A 48 14.97 1.97 2.59
CA GLU A 48 14.69 2.30 1.19
C GLU A 48 13.21 2.67 0.95
N SER A 49 12.37 2.65 1.99
CA SER A 49 10.95 2.97 1.85
C SER A 49 10.74 4.44 1.51
N ILE A 50 9.85 4.70 0.56
CA ILE A 50 9.31 6.05 0.30
C ILE A 50 8.26 6.48 1.34
N LEU A 51 7.79 5.55 2.17
CA LEU A 51 6.69 5.79 3.09
C LEU A 51 7.22 6.41 4.39
N PRO A 52 6.52 7.40 4.95
CA PRO A 52 6.89 7.94 6.26
C PRO A 52 6.66 6.89 7.35
N GLU A 53 7.46 6.99 8.42
CA GLU A 53 7.36 6.15 9.62
C GLU A 53 5.93 6.10 10.14
N TYR A 54 5.44 4.91 10.50
CA TYR A 54 4.07 4.75 11.00
C TYR A 54 3.89 5.53 12.31
N PRO A 55 2.82 6.35 12.46
CA PRO A 55 2.63 7.16 13.67
C PRO A 55 2.49 6.27 14.90
N PHE A 56 3.44 6.39 15.84
CA PHE A 56 3.50 5.57 17.05
C PHE A 56 2.31 5.85 18.00
N GLU A 57 1.80 7.08 17.94
CA GLU A 57 0.67 7.58 18.71
C GLU A 57 -0.70 7.16 18.15
N ALA A 58 -0.76 6.49 17.00
CA ALA A 58 -2.01 5.96 16.46
C ALA A 58 -2.54 4.84 17.37
N VAL A 59 -3.64 5.12 18.06
CA VAL A 59 -4.32 4.18 18.97
C VAL A 59 -5.77 3.96 18.56
N GLU A 60 -6.43 4.99 18.06
CA GLU A 60 -7.82 4.93 17.62
C GLU A 60 -7.93 4.33 16.22
N GLY A 61 -9.01 3.58 15.96
CA GLY A 61 -9.24 2.95 14.65
C GLY A 61 -9.21 3.97 13.50
N THR A 62 -9.79 5.15 13.69
CA THR A 62 -9.76 6.25 12.72
C THR A 62 -8.34 6.78 12.46
N ALA A 63 -7.50 6.89 13.49
CA ALA A 63 -6.11 7.30 13.33
C ALA A 63 -5.32 6.29 12.48
N HIS A 64 -5.60 4.99 12.64
CA HIS A 64 -5.02 3.96 11.78
C HIS A 64 -5.51 4.07 10.33
N VAL A 65 -6.82 4.33 10.11
CA VAL A 65 -7.37 4.53 8.76
C VAL A 65 -6.76 5.76 8.09
N GLU A 66 -6.64 6.89 8.79
CA GLU A 66 -5.99 8.11 8.28
C GLU A 66 -4.52 7.83 7.91
N ALA A 67 -3.78 7.15 8.79
CA ALA A 67 -2.39 6.78 8.56
C ALA A 67 -2.22 5.87 7.33
N LEU A 68 -3.12 4.90 7.14
CA LEU A 68 -3.10 4.01 5.98
C LEU A 68 -3.50 4.74 4.71
N ALA A 69 -4.53 5.58 4.72
CA ALA A 69 -4.96 6.35 3.55
C ALA A 69 -3.82 7.21 2.98
N VAL A 70 -3.09 7.92 3.83
CA VAL A 70 -1.91 8.71 3.42
C VAL A 70 -0.86 7.82 2.75
N ARG A 71 -0.59 6.64 3.29
CA ARG A 71 0.44 5.72 2.75
C ARG A 71 0.00 5.08 1.45
N PHE A 72 -1.27 4.69 1.33
CA PHE A 72 -1.82 4.17 0.08
C PHE A 72 -1.83 5.25 -1.01
N ALA A 73 -2.10 6.51 -0.69
CA ALA A 73 -2.02 7.61 -1.64
C ALA A 73 -0.59 7.85 -2.15
N LEU A 74 0.41 7.86 -1.25
CA LEU A 74 1.82 7.96 -1.62
C LEU A 74 2.28 6.77 -2.46
N TYR A 75 1.90 5.56 -2.06
CA TYR A 75 2.25 4.33 -2.79
C TYR A 75 1.60 4.30 -4.18
N GLY A 76 0.33 4.65 -4.30
CA GLY A 76 -0.36 4.76 -5.58
C GLY A 76 0.28 5.79 -6.51
N LYS A 77 0.74 6.94 -5.97
CA LYS A 77 1.52 7.93 -6.75
C LYS A 77 2.81 7.31 -7.27
N HIS A 78 3.55 6.63 -6.41
CA HIS A 78 4.80 5.98 -6.78
C HIS A 78 4.62 4.89 -7.84
N LEU A 79 3.56 4.10 -7.75
CA LEU A 79 3.23 3.11 -8.78
C LEU A 79 2.98 3.75 -10.14
N ARG A 80 2.27 4.90 -10.19
CA ARG A 80 2.07 5.66 -11.44
C ARG A 80 3.39 6.14 -12.04
N GLU A 81 4.29 6.66 -11.21
CA GLU A 81 5.64 7.04 -11.67
C GLU A 81 6.45 5.82 -12.17
N ALA A 82 6.33 4.67 -11.50
CA ALA A 82 6.99 3.44 -11.92
C ALA A 82 6.40 2.84 -13.22
N ILE A 83 5.10 2.99 -13.45
CA ILE A 83 4.43 2.64 -14.71
C ILE A 83 5.04 3.49 -15.84
N ASP A 84 5.09 4.81 -15.68
CA ASP A 84 5.67 5.70 -16.70
C ASP A 84 7.14 5.32 -16.99
N HIS A 85 7.92 5.05 -15.94
CA HIS A 85 9.34 4.68 -16.10
C HIS A 85 9.54 3.33 -16.80
N THR A 86 8.72 2.33 -16.49
CA THR A 86 8.80 1.01 -17.15
C THR A 86 8.39 1.07 -18.61
N ASP A 87 7.46 1.96 -18.96
CA ASP A 87 7.09 2.21 -20.37
C ASP A 87 8.26 2.85 -21.14
N GLU A 88 8.92 3.87 -20.57
CA GLU A 88 10.12 4.49 -21.14
C GLU A 88 11.24 3.47 -21.41
N LEU A 89 11.37 2.47 -20.54
CA LEU A 89 12.35 1.38 -20.67
C LEU A 89 11.89 0.25 -21.59
N ASN A 90 10.67 0.30 -22.12
CA ASN A 90 10.03 -0.76 -22.90
C ASN A 90 9.91 -2.09 -22.13
N ASP A 91 9.83 -2.05 -20.80
CA ASP A 91 9.61 -3.23 -19.95
C ASP A 91 8.12 -3.42 -19.67
N GLN A 92 7.42 -3.95 -20.68
CA GLN A 92 5.96 -4.06 -20.69
C GLN A 92 5.43 -5.06 -19.64
N ASP A 93 6.18 -6.09 -19.27
CA ASP A 93 5.74 -7.05 -18.25
C ASP A 93 5.81 -6.43 -16.83
N THR A 94 6.89 -5.68 -16.53
CA THR A 94 6.97 -4.96 -15.24
C THR A 94 5.94 -3.83 -15.19
N ASN A 95 5.70 -3.16 -16.32
CA ASN A 95 4.64 -2.17 -16.44
C ASN A 95 3.27 -2.77 -16.11
N ASP A 96 2.88 -3.87 -16.76
CA ASP A 96 1.60 -4.55 -16.52
C ASP A 96 1.44 -4.97 -15.04
N LEU A 97 2.52 -5.49 -14.42
CA LEU A 97 2.54 -5.79 -12.99
C LEU A 97 2.22 -4.55 -12.14
N TYR A 98 2.86 -3.41 -12.40
CA TYR A 98 2.57 -2.18 -11.66
C TYR A 98 1.18 -1.61 -11.95
N VAL A 99 0.68 -1.73 -13.19
CA VAL A 99 -0.70 -1.36 -13.53
C VAL A 99 -1.71 -2.21 -12.75
N GLU A 100 -1.48 -3.52 -12.61
CA GLU A 100 -2.33 -4.38 -11.78
C GLU A 100 -2.33 -3.94 -10.31
N ILE A 101 -1.16 -3.75 -9.73
CA ILE A 101 -1.03 -3.32 -8.32
C ILE A 101 -1.69 -1.96 -8.12
N SER A 102 -1.48 -1.00 -9.01
CA SER A 102 -2.03 0.37 -8.89
C SER A 102 -3.56 0.38 -8.84
N ARG A 103 -4.23 -0.45 -9.65
CA ARG A 103 -5.69 -0.57 -9.65
C ARG A 103 -6.24 -1.04 -8.31
N THR A 104 -5.57 -2.01 -7.68
CA THR A 104 -5.97 -2.47 -6.34
C THR A 104 -5.68 -1.41 -5.29
N VAL A 105 -4.50 -0.78 -5.34
CA VAL A 105 -4.12 0.28 -4.39
C VAL A 105 -5.10 1.47 -4.44
N ASP A 106 -5.50 1.94 -5.63
CA ASP A 106 -6.50 3.00 -5.77
C ASP A 106 -7.87 2.58 -5.22
N LYS A 107 -8.29 1.31 -5.45
CA LYS A 107 -9.54 0.78 -4.87
C LYS A 107 -9.49 0.74 -3.33
N ARG A 108 -8.36 0.34 -2.75
CA ARG A 108 -8.18 0.26 -1.30
C ARG A 108 -8.05 1.63 -0.65
N LEU A 109 -7.42 2.59 -1.34
CA LEU A 109 -7.43 3.99 -0.92
C LEU A 109 -8.87 4.51 -0.82
N TRP A 110 -9.70 4.28 -1.83
CA TRP A 110 -11.12 4.64 -1.79
C TRP A 110 -11.85 4.01 -0.60
N PHE A 111 -11.64 2.71 -0.32
CA PHE A 111 -12.24 2.07 0.85
C PHE A 111 -11.82 2.74 2.16
N LEU A 112 -10.53 3.06 2.33
CA LEU A 112 -10.03 3.75 3.52
C LEU A 112 -10.66 5.15 3.66
N GLU A 113 -10.68 5.94 2.58
CA GLU A 113 -11.28 7.28 2.58
C GLU A 113 -12.77 7.25 2.88
N ALA A 114 -13.50 6.24 2.39
CA ALA A 114 -14.93 6.07 2.68
C ALA A 114 -15.21 5.88 4.18
N HIS A 115 -14.31 5.23 4.93
CA HIS A 115 -14.42 5.11 6.38
C HIS A 115 -14.21 6.45 7.11
N LEU A 116 -13.51 7.41 6.47
CA LEU A 116 -13.29 8.75 7.02
C LEU A 116 -14.45 9.71 6.71
N MET A 117 -15.12 9.54 5.56
CA MET A 117 -16.25 10.38 5.15
C MET A 117 -17.45 10.29 6.10
N GLY A 118 -17.66 9.16 6.80
CA GLY A 118 -18.71 9.03 7.82
C GLY A 118 -18.58 10.01 9.01
N LYS A 119 -17.46 10.73 9.12
CA LYS A 119 -17.22 11.78 10.13
C LYS A 119 -17.76 13.16 9.71
N SER A 120 -17.96 13.40 8.41
CA SER A 120 -18.44 14.67 7.84
C SER A 120 -19.92 14.93 8.16
N ASP A 121 -20.74 13.88 8.14
CA ASP A 121 -22.20 14.02 8.13
C ASP A 121 -22.84 13.92 9.53
N ALA A 122 -22.00 13.91 10.58
CA ALA A 122 -22.41 13.78 11.98
C ALA A 122 -22.16 15.07 12.81
N GLN A 123 -22.17 16.25 12.18
CA GLN A 123 -22.20 17.56 12.84
C GLN A 123 -23.48 18.33 12.52
#